data_AF-A0AAI8TZM4-F1
#
_entry.id   AF-A0AAI8TZM4-F1
#
_cell.length_a   1.000
_cell.length_b   1.000
_cell.length_c   1.000
_cell.angle_alpha   90.00
_cell.angle_beta   90.00
_cell.angle_gamma   90.00
#
_symmetry.space_group_name_H-M   'P 1'
#
loop_
_entity.id
_entity.type
_entity.pdbx_description
1 polymer ?
#
loop_
_entity_poly.entity_id
_entity_poly.type
_entity_poly.pdbx_seq_one_letter_code
_entity_poly.pdbx_strand_id
1 'polypeptide(L)'
;MLEALQIVRLWPRQIASDLRRFWHYRMADWHSGELSSYELLELFGVAYVDVIEDGETRKLIELDHAPEDGAVAKAIRGGDWPEWVQILAELHKEESVYHAAKYSTPRKKHQATVFLSPVERRKRQEQAVADAQERQDSQSDFDAQVGWT
;
A
#
# COMPACT_ATOMS: atom_id res chain seq x y z
N MET A 1 -27.10 -6.33 6.85
CA MET A 1 -26.51 -7.64 7.27
C MET A 1 -25.57 -8.22 6.20
N LEU A 2 -25.99 -8.34 4.94
CA LEU A 2 -25.14 -8.83 3.83
C LEU A 2 -23.91 -7.94 3.57
N GLU A 3 -24.06 -6.63 3.73
CA GLU A 3 -23.00 -5.62 3.55
C GLU A 3 -21.84 -5.77 4.54
N ALA A 4 -22.16 -5.93 5.83
CA ALA A 4 -21.17 -6.20 6.87
C ALA A 4 -20.38 -7.49 6.58
N LEU A 5 -21.06 -8.53 6.08
CA LEU A 5 -20.40 -9.77 5.67
C LEU A 5 -19.44 -9.56 4.49
N GLN A 6 -19.78 -8.68 3.53
CA GLN A 6 -18.91 -8.38 2.40
C GLN A 6 -17.62 -7.70 2.82
N ILE A 7 -17.67 -6.64 3.65
CA ILE A 7 -16.44 -5.95 4.08
C ILE A 7 -15.55 -6.87 4.91
N VAL A 8 -16.15 -7.70 5.77
CA VAL A 8 -15.45 -8.68 6.59
C VAL A 8 -14.80 -9.76 5.72
N ARG A 9 -15.43 -10.14 4.61
CA ARG A 9 -14.86 -11.09 3.66
C ARG A 9 -13.65 -10.51 2.92
N LEU A 10 -13.65 -9.20 2.63
CA LEU A 10 -12.53 -8.54 1.95
C LEU A 10 -11.33 -8.35 2.89
N TRP A 11 -11.58 -7.93 4.12
CA TRP A 11 -10.50 -7.54 5.06
C TRP A 11 -10.68 -8.11 6.47
N PRO A 12 -10.80 -9.45 6.64
CA PRO A 12 -11.19 -10.05 7.93
C PRO A 12 -10.17 -9.76 9.03
N ARG A 13 -8.87 -9.87 8.71
CA ARG A 13 -7.79 -9.69 9.69
C ARG A 13 -7.57 -8.22 10.02
N GLN A 14 -7.74 -7.34 9.03
CA GLN A 14 -7.57 -5.91 9.20
C GLN A 14 -8.71 -5.32 10.02
N ILE A 15 -9.95 -5.70 9.73
CA ILE A 15 -11.12 -5.29 10.52
C ILE A 15 -10.95 -5.76 11.97
N ALA A 16 -10.57 -7.02 12.20
CA ALA A 16 -10.33 -7.51 13.56
C ALA A 16 -9.19 -6.76 14.29
N SER A 17 -8.13 -6.37 13.56
CA SER A 17 -7.05 -5.55 14.10
C SER A 17 -7.53 -4.16 14.49
N ASP A 18 -8.30 -3.50 13.63
CA ASP A 18 -8.75 -2.13 13.83
C ASP A 18 -9.83 -2.05 14.91
N LEU A 19 -10.80 -2.99 14.91
CA LEU A 19 -11.77 -3.16 16.00
C LEU A 19 -11.10 -3.19 17.37
N ARG A 20 -10.04 -4.00 17.50
CA ARG A 20 -9.32 -4.16 18.77
C ARG A 20 -8.52 -2.90 19.14
N ARG A 21 -7.89 -2.27 18.16
CA ARG A 21 -6.93 -1.17 18.39
C ARG A 21 -7.62 0.17 18.65
N PHE A 22 -8.66 0.49 17.89
CA PHE A 22 -9.27 1.83 17.89
C PHE A 22 -10.58 1.91 18.66
N TRP A 23 -11.36 0.83 18.67
CA TRP A 23 -12.69 0.82 19.32
C TRP A 23 -12.81 -0.18 20.46
N HIS A 24 -11.74 -0.92 20.76
CA HIS A 24 -11.66 -1.92 21.83
C HIS A 24 -12.71 -3.05 21.74
N TYR A 25 -13.28 -3.25 20.56
CA TYR A 25 -14.14 -4.40 20.26
C TYR A 25 -13.31 -5.58 19.75
N ARG A 26 -13.86 -6.79 19.92
CA ARG A 26 -13.34 -8.00 19.31
C ARG A 26 -14.25 -8.43 18.19
N MET A 27 -13.68 -9.10 17.19
CA MET A 27 -14.47 -9.69 16.13
C MET A 27 -15.50 -10.72 16.64
N ALA A 28 -15.20 -11.36 17.77
CA ALA A 28 -16.12 -12.28 18.44
C ALA A 28 -17.39 -11.58 18.95
N ASP A 29 -17.31 -10.29 19.30
CA ASP A 29 -18.45 -9.52 19.80
C ASP A 29 -19.46 -9.30 18.64
N TRP A 30 -18.97 -9.15 17.40
CA TRP A 30 -19.82 -9.14 16.21
C TRP A 30 -20.42 -10.52 15.90
N HIS A 31 -19.62 -11.58 15.98
CA HIS A 31 -20.11 -12.94 15.71
C HIS A 31 -21.14 -13.44 16.72
N SER A 32 -21.08 -12.96 17.97
CA SER A 32 -22.06 -13.27 19.01
C SER A 32 -23.29 -12.36 18.98
N GLY A 33 -23.25 -11.26 18.21
CA GLY A 33 -24.33 -10.29 18.10
C GLY A 33 -24.32 -9.20 19.18
N GLU A 34 -23.30 -9.15 20.04
CA GLU A 34 -23.08 -8.04 20.99
C GLU A 34 -22.74 -6.74 20.27
N LEU A 35 -22.01 -6.83 19.14
CA LEU A 35 -21.82 -5.75 18.18
C LEU A 35 -22.70 -6.04 16.95
N SER A 36 -23.65 -5.17 16.66
CA SER A 36 -24.54 -5.36 15.51
C SER A 36 -23.81 -5.15 14.18
N SER A 37 -24.33 -5.74 13.10
CA SER A 37 -23.83 -5.45 11.75
C SER A 37 -23.94 -3.97 11.39
N TYR A 38 -24.92 -3.24 11.94
CA TYR A 38 -25.10 -1.82 11.66
C TYR A 38 -24.01 -1.00 12.32
N GLU A 39 -23.75 -1.22 13.61
CA GLU A 39 -22.67 -0.55 14.33
C GLU A 39 -21.32 -0.84 13.68
N LEU A 40 -21.08 -2.07 13.22
CA LEU A 40 -19.86 -2.39 12.48
C LEU A 40 -19.72 -1.54 11.21
N LEU A 41 -20.78 -1.37 10.43
CA LEU A 41 -20.73 -0.55 9.22
C LEU A 41 -20.52 0.94 9.54
N GLU A 42 -21.13 1.42 10.62
CA GLU A 42 -21.01 2.80 11.10
C GLU A 42 -19.58 3.13 11.55
N LEU A 43 -18.92 2.21 12.28
CA LEU A 43 -17.53 2.38 12.72
C LEU A 43 -16.57 2.61 11.54
N PHE A 44 -16.81 1.96 10.41
CA PHE A 44 -15.97 2.10 9.22
C PHE A 44 -16.52 3.12 8.20
N GLY A 45 -17.70 3.70 8.43
CA GLY A 45 -18.33 4.67 7.53
C GLY A 45 -18.56 4.07 6.14
N VAL A 46 -19.14 2.88 6.08
CA VAL A 46 -19.25 2.12 4.82
C VAL A 46 -20.30 2.75 3.90
N ALA A 47 -19.86 3.21 2.73
CA ALA A 47 -20.72 3.66 1.64
C ALA A 47 -20.55 2.76 0.41
N TYR A 48 -21.64 2.58 -0.34
CA TYR A 48 -21.65 1.82 -1.59
C TYR A 48 -21.91 2.77 -2.74
N VAL A 49 -20.94 2.87 -3.65
CA VAL A 49 -21.04 3.71 -4.85
C VAL A 49 -21.15 2.82 -6.07
N ASP A 50 -22.22 3.01 -6.84
CA ASP A 50 -22.37 2.36 -8.14
C ASP A 50 -21.49 3.09 -9.16
N VAL A 51 -20.49 2.38 -9.68
CA VAL A 51 -19.58 2.86 -10.72
C VAL A 51 -19.95 2.15 -12.02
N ILE A 52 -20.23 2.92 -13.08
CA ILE A 52 -20.48 2.37 -14.41
C ILE A 52 -19.18 2.39 -15.18
N GLU A 53 -18.63 1.21 -15.47
CA GLU A 53 -17.39 1.04 -16.22
C GLU A 53 -17.65 0.05 -17.36
N ASP A 54 -17.34 0.43 -18.60
CA ASP A 54 -17.57 -0.38 -19.80
C ASP A 54 -19.01 -0.91 -19.99
N GLY A 55 -20.01 -0.17 -19.49
CA GLY A 55 -21.42 -0.56 -19.56
C GLY A 55 -21.85 -1.57 -18.50
N GLU A 56 -20.96 -1.97 -17.60
CA GLU A 56 -21.26 -2.79 -16.43
C GLU A 56 -21.31 -1.93 -15.16
N THR A 57 -22.35 -2.13 -14.34
CA THR A 57 -22.43 -1.50 -13.01
C THR A 57 -21.63 -2.33 -12.01
N ARG A 58 -20.56 -1.74 -11.47
CA ARG A 58 -19.74 -2.29 -10.37
C ARG A 58 -20.04 -1.53 -9.09
N LYS A 59 -20.10 -2.23 -7.96
CA LYS A 59 -20.24 -1.61 -6.64
C LYS A 59 -18.86 -1.39 -6.01
N LEU A 60 -18.48 -0.14 -5.85
CA LEU A 60 -17.33 0.26 -5.07
C LEU A 60 -17.72 0.38 -3.60
N ILE A 61 -16.85 -0.11 -2.71
CA ILE A 61 -17.01 0.03 -1.27
C ILE A 61 -16.07 1.14 -0.81
N GLU A 62 -16.64 2.22 -0.30
CA GLU A 62 -15.94 3.34 0.30
C GLU A 62 -16.03 3.22 1.82
N LEU A 63 -14.93 3.51 2.53
CA LEU A 63 -14.85 3.45 3.99
C LEU A 63 -14.40 4.82 4.51
N ASP A 64 -15.35 5.68 4.83
CA ASP A 64 -15.08 7.08 5.16
C ASP A 64 -14.48 7.27 6.56
N HIS A 65 -14.63 6.28 7.44
CA HIS A 65 -14.23 6.39 8.85
C HIS A 65 -13.14 5.39 9.24
N ALA A 66 -12.60 4.63 8.27
CA ALA A 66 -11.47 3.76 8.52
C ALA A 66 -10.28 4.58 9.06
N PRO A 67 -9.72 4.25 10.24
CA PRO A 67 -8.60 4.97 10.82
C PRO A 67 -7.44 5.03 9.83
N GLU A 68 -6.89 6.23 9.59
CA GLU A 68 -5.93 6.46 8.51
C GLU A 68 -4.65 5.59 8.67
N ASP A 69 -4.20 5.39 9.90
CA ASP A 69 -3.09 4.52 10.29
C ASP A 69 -3.53 3.08 10.63
N GLY A 70 -4.80 2.76 10.38
CA GLY A 70 -5.41 1.45 10.57
C GLY A 70 -4.99 0.44 9.51
N ALA A 71 -5.17 -0.84 9.86
CA ALA A 71 -4.85 -1.96 8.98
C ALA A 71 -5.77 -2.00 7.75
N VAL A 72 -7.03 -1.59 7.88
CA VAL A 72 -8.00 -1.54 6.77
C VAL A 72 -7.63 -0.44 5.79
N ALA A 73 -7.43 0.79 6.26
CA ALA A 73 -7.04 1.91 5.41
C ALA A 73 -5.71 1.63 4.69
N LYS A 74 -4.75 0.99 5.38
CA LYS A 74 -3.50 0.53 4.76
C LYS A 74 -3.73 -0.53 3.69
N ALA A 75 -4.63 -1.49 3.90
CA ALA A 75 -4.94 -2.52 2.90
C ALA A 75 -5.62 -1.94 1.65
N ILE A 76 -6.53 -0.97 1.83
CA ILE A 76 -7.16 -0.24 0.72
C ILE A 76 -6.12 0.47 -0.14
N ARG A 77 -5.10 1.07 0.48
CA ARG A 77 -3.96 1.69 -0.21
C ARG A 77 -2.96 0.67 -0.79
N GLY A 78 -3.29 -0.61 -0.88
CA GLY A 78 -2.36 -1.64 -1.38
C GLY A 78 -1.13 -1.85 -0.49
N GLY A 79 -1.20 -1.46 0.78
CA GLY A 79 -0.09 -1.47 1.72
C GLY A 79 0.78 -0.22 1.69
N ASP A 80 0.40 0.80 0.92
CA ASP A 80 1.16 2.04 0.80
C ASP A 80 0.98 2.97 2.01
N TRP A 81 1.86 3.97 2.05
CA TRP A 81 1.79 5.08 2.98
C TRP A 81 0.56 5.95 2.75
N PRO A 82 0.00 6.57 3.81
CA PRO A 82 -1.00 7.62 3.65
C PRO A 82 -0.39 8.81 2.91
N GLU A 83 -1.24 9.60 2.27
CA GLU A 83 -0.82 10.68 1.37
C GLU A 83 0.13 11.68 2.04
N TRP A 84 -0.16 12.10 3.27
CA TRP A 84 0.69 13.03 3.99
C TRP A 84 2.12 12.50 4.23
N VAL A 85 2.29 11.19 4.41
CA VAL A 85 3.62 10.57 4.52
C VAL A 85 4.33 10.59 3.16
N GLN A 86 3.60 10.41 2.05
CA GLN A 86 4.17 10.53 0.71
C GLN A 86 4.64 11.96 0.43
N ILE A 87 3.81 12.95 0.80
CA ILE A 87 4.16 14.39 0.70
C ILE A 87 5.43 14.69 1.52
N LEU A 88 5.50 14.20 2.77
CA LEU A 88 6.69 14.38 3.61
C LEU A 88 7.94 13.70 3.02
N ALA A 89 7.79 12.52 2.42
CA ALA A 89 8.90 11.81 1.81
C ALA A 89 9.46 12.55 0.57
N GLU A 90 8.59 13.10 -0.27
CA GLU A 90 8.98 13.92 -1.41
C GLU A 90 9.62 15.25 -0.97
N LEU A 91 9.04 15.93 0.03
CA LEU A 91 9.62 17.16 0.59
C LEU A 91 11.03 16.91 1.14
N HIS A 92 11.21 15.84 1.93
CA HIS A 92 12.51 15.47 2.46
C HIS A 92 13.51 15.12 1.34
N LYS A 93 13.06 14.45 0.29
CA LYS A 93 13.90 14.12 -0.87
C LYS A 93 14.42 15.39 -1.54
N GLU A 94 13.57 16.38 -1.80
CA GLU A 94 14.00 17.68 -2.35
C GLU A 94 15.03 18.37 -1.45
N GLU A 95 14.76 18.45 -0.15
CA GLU A 95 15.68 19.05 0.83
C GLU A 95 17.02 18.32 0.86
N SER A 96 16.99 16.98 0.88
CA SER A 96 18.19 16.15 0.94
C SER A 96 19.05 16.27 -0.32
N VAL A 97 18.43 16.41 -1.49
CA VAL A 97 19.13 16.65 -2.77
C VAL A 97 19.73 18.05 -2.78
N TYR A 98 18.98 19.07 -2.36
CA TYR A 98 19.50 20.42 -2.24
C TYR A 98 20.70 20.49 -1.28
N HIS A 99 20.57 19.90 -0.10
CA HIS A 99 21.62 19.85 0.90
C HIS A 99 22.84 19.10 0.37
N ALA A 100 22.63 17.95 -0.28
CA ALA A 100 23.69 17.19 -0.92
C ALA A 100 24.42 18.00 -1.99
N ALA A 101 23.70 18.72 -2.84
CA ALA A 101 24.28 19.55 -3.90
C ALA A 101 25.06 20.75 -3.34
N LYS A 102 24.49 21.47 -2.37
CA LYS A 102 25.06 22.70 -1.82
C LYS A 102 26.27 22.48 -0.93
N TYR A 103 26.24 21.43 -0.11
CA TYR A 103 27.27 21.18 0.90
C TYR A 103 28.19 20.01 0.55
N SER A 104 28.08 19.42 -0.65
CA SER A 104 29.10 18.49 -1.14
C SER A 104 30.36 19.24 -1.55
N THR A 105 31.46 18.84 -0.96
CA THR A 105 32.80 19.33 -1.30
C THR A 105 33.67 18.14 -1.76
N PRO A 106 34.79 18.37 -2.45
CA PRO A 106 35.71 17.29 -2.83
C PRO A 106 36.19 16.43 -1.65
N ARG A 107 36.23 17.00 -0.44
CA ARG A 107 36.63 16.31 0.80
C ARG A 107 35.47 15.64 1.54
N LYS A 108 34.24 16.11 1.37
CA LYS A 108 33.06 15.57 2.07
C LYS A 108 31.86 15.52 1.12
N LYS A 109 31.55 14.32 0.64
CA LYS A 109 30.36 14.04 -0.15
C LYS A 109 29.17 13.85 0.77
N HIS A 110 28.09 14.57 0.52
CA HIS A 110 26.81 14.33 1.17
C HIS A 110 25.91 13.62 0.15
N GLN A 111 25.34 12.48 0.54
CA GLN A 111 24.38 11.75 -0.29
C GLN A 111 22.97 12.10 0.15
N ALA A 112 22.10 12.33 -0.84
CA ALA A 112 20.68 12.55 -0.60
C ALA A 112 20.07 11.27 -0.03
N THR A 113 19.38 11.40 1.10
CA THR A 113 18.65 10.28 1.70
C THR A 113 17.24 10.28 1.14
N VAL A 114 16.86 9.20 0.44
CA VAL A 114 15.55 9.08 -0.19
C VAL A 114 14.75 7.98 0.51
N PHE A 115 13.58 8.35 1.02
CA PHE A 115 12.62 7.41 1.56
C PHE A 115 11.76 6.86 0.43
N LEU A 116 11.54 5.55 0.43
CA LEU A 116 10.74 4.88 -0.59
C LEU A 116 9.53 4.24 0.05
N SER A 117 8.38 4.45 -0.58
CA SER A 117 7.14 3.84 -0.12
C SER A 117 7.21 2.31 -0.20
N PRO A 118 6.43 1.55 0.58
CA PRO A 118 6.38 0.09 0.47
C PRO A 118 6.06 -0.39 -0.94
N VAL A 119 5.17 0.31 -1.65
CA VAL A 119 4.81 0.01 -3.04
C VAL A 119 6.00 0.26 -3.97
N GLU A 120 6.65 1.41 -3.85
CA GLU A 120 7.82 1.74 -4.65
C GLU A 120 8.98 0.77 -4.42
N ARG A 121 9.21 0.35 -3.16
CA ARG A 121 10.22 -0.65 -2.84
C ARG A 121 9.95 -1.97 -3.54
N ARG A 122 8.70 -2.45 -3.56
CA ARG A 122 8.33 -3.67 -4.29
C ARG A 122 8.55 -3.51 -5.79
N LYS A 123 8.10 -2.40 -6.37
CA LYS A 123 8.27 -2.12 -7.80
C LYS A 123 9.75 -2.11 -8.21
N ARG A 124 10.63 -1.49 -7.41
CA ARG A 124 12.08 -1.49 -7.69
C ARG A 124 12.70 -2.88 -7.55
N GLN A 125 12.23 -3.69 -6.61
CA GLN A 125 12.69 -5.08 -6.48
C GLN A 125 12.28 -5.91 -7.69
N GLU A 126 11.02 -5.80 -8.13
CA GLU A 126 10.51 -6.47 -9.32
C GLU A 126 11.28 -6.06 -10.59
N GLN A 127 11.54 -4.76 -10.77
CA GLN A 127 12.37 -4.25 -11.86
C GLN A 127 13.80 -4.78 -11.79
N ALA A 128 14.44 -4.77 -10.61
CA ALA A 128 15.80 -5.27 -10.46
C ALA A 128 15.91 -6.77 -10.80
N VAL A 129 14.88 -7.56 -10.48
CA VAL A 129 14.79 -8.98 -10.84
C VAL A 129 14.60 -9.13 -12.36
N ALA A 130 13.71 -8.36 -12.97
CA ALA A 130 13.48 -8.39 -14.41
C ALA A 130 14.75 -8.01 -15.20
N ASP A 131 15.42 -6.92 -14.81
CA ASP A 131 16.67 -6.48 -15.45
C ASP A 131 17.79 -7.52 -15.26
N ALA A 132 17.84 -8.21 -14.11
CA ALA A 132 18.82 -9.27 -13.88
C ALA A 132 18.57 -10.47 -14.80
N GLN A 133 17.31 -10.85 -14.99
CA GLN A 133 16.92 -11.91 -15.91
C GLN A 133 17.26 -11.53 -17.35
N GLU A 134 16.92 -10.32 -17.78
CA GLU A 134 17.22 -9.85 -19.15
C GLU A 134 18.72 -9.83 -19.43
N ARG A 135 19.56 -9.42 -18.45
CA ARG A 135 21.02 -9.48 -18.58
C ARG A 135 21.51 -10.92 -18.70
N GLN A 136 20.95 -11.84 -17.92
CA GLN A 136 21.32 -13.26 -17.98
C GLN A 136 20.94 -13.88 -19.33
N ASP A 137 19.73 -13.60 -19.81
CA ASP A 137 19.23 -14.09 -21.09
C ASP A 137 20.08 -13.53 -22.24
N SER A 138 20.36 -12.22 -22.23
CA SER A 138 21.23 -11.56 -23.22
C SER A 138 22.65 -12.13 -23.22
N GLN A 139 23.19 -12.42 -22.03
CA GLN A 139 24.52 -13.02 -21.91
C GLN A 139 24.54 -14.46 -22.42
N SER A 140 23.50 -15.25 -22.12
CA SER A 140 23.36 -16.62 -22.64
C SER A 140 23.22 -16.66 -24.16
N ASP A 141 22.49 -15.72 -24.75
CA ASP A 141 22.33 -15.60 -26.20
C ASP A 141 23.65 -15.19 -26.88
N PHE A 142 24.36 -14.23 -26.28
CA PHE A 142 25.70 -13.86 -26.73
C PHE A 142 26.68 -15.04 -26.67
N ASP A 143 26.74 -15.76 -25.55
CA ASP A 143 27.63 -16.90 -25.33
C ASP A 143 27.36 -18.02 -26.35
N ALA A 144 26.08 -18.29 -26.64
CA ALA A 144 25.66 -19.21 -27.68
C ALA A 144 26.09 -18.74 -29.09
N GLN A 145 26.05 -17.44 -29.37
CA GLN A 145 26.46 -16.87 -30.65
C GLN A 145 27.98 -16.94 -30.88
N VAL A 146 28.79 -16.76 -29.83
CA VAL A 146 30.26 -16.84 -29.93
C VAL A 146 30.83 -18.25 -29.79
N GLY A 147 29.97 -19.27 -29.60
CA GLY A 147 30.36 -20.67 -29.47
C GLY A 147 31.03 -21.00 -28.13
N TRP A 148 30.75 -20.20 -27.10
CA TRP A 148 31.16 -20.47 -25.73
C TRP A 148 30.03 -21.24 -25.06
N THR A 149 30.06 -22.57 -25.18
CA THR A 149 29.19 -23.51 -24.45
C THR A 149 30.02 -24.61 -23.84
#